data_AF-A0A0K8R3V9-F1
#
_entry.id   AF-A0A0K8R3V9-F1
#
_cell.length_a   1.000
_cell.length_b   1.000
_cell.length_c   1.000
_cell.angle_alpha   90.00
_cell.angle_beta   90.00
_cell.angle_gamma   90.00
#
_symmetry.space_group_name_H-M   'P 1'
#
loop_
_entity.id
_entity.type
_entity.pdbx_description
1 polymer ?
#
loop_
_entity_poly.entity_id
_entity_poly.type
_entity_poly.pdbx_seq_one_letter_code
_entity_poly.pdbx_strand_id
1 'polypeptide(L)'
;MLPFSKMLLVVFVVVLILPALKSGFFLSGTRIYDDCLDHLADAGDFRCGLDGQGIFKDYYPDSCTLKCEGPLTPKLPNGVCTRGEGVICTLGARETLRNWKQDLQNILNKVLQRWCAGYQKK
;
A
#
# COMPACT_ATOMS: atom_id res chain seq x y z
N MET A 1 31.69 -44.08 5.45
CA MET A 1 30.99 -43.91 4.16
C MET A 1 29.52 -44.25 4.39
N LEU A 2 28.60 -43.31 4.20
CA LEU A 2 27.17 -43.61 4.38
C LEU A 2 26.72 -44.54 3.24
N PRO A 3 25.87 -45.55 3.52
CA PRO A 3 25.36 -46.45 2.49
C PRO A 3 24.60 -45.64 1.43
N PHE A 4 24.74 -46.02 0.16
CA PHE A 4 24.23 -45.30 -1.02
C PHE A 4 22.75 -44.89 -0.87
N SER A 5 21.93 -45.77 -0.30
CA SER A 5 20.51 -45.54 -0.01
C SER A 5 20.27 -44.32 0.91
N LYS A 6 21.16 -44.06 1.87
CA LYS A 6 21.03 -42.99 2.86
C LYS A 6 21.49 -41.63 2.31
N MET A 7 22.46 -41.61 1.38
CA MET A 7 22.86 -40.38 0.69
C MET A 7 21.80 -39.92 -0.32
N LEU A 8 21.15 -40.84 -1.03
CA LEU A 8 20.07 -40.52 -1.96
C LEU A 8 18.88 -39.86 -1.26
N LEU A 9 18.49 -40.35 -0.07
CA LEU A 9 17.42 -39.76 0.73
C LEU A 9 17.76 -38.34 1.21
N VAL A 10 18.99 -38.10 1.67
CA VAL A 10 19.43 -36.77 2.10
C VAL A 10 19.41 -35.79 0.92
N VAL A 11 19.91 -36.21 -0.24
CA VAL A 11 19.90 -35.37 -1.46
C VAL A 11 18.46 -35.08 -1.89
N PHE A 12 17.56 -36.06 -1.83
CA PHE A 12 16.16 -35.86 -2.20
C PHE A 12 15.44 -34.87 -1.26
N VAL A 13 15.67 -34.97 0.06
CA VAL A 13 15.12 -34.04 1.05
C VAL A 13 15.69 -32.63 0.87
N VAL A 14 17.00 -32.49 0.64
CA VAL A 14 17.65 -31.20 0.40
C VAL A 14 17.15 -30.56 -0.90
N VAL A 15 16.97 -31.33 -1.98
CA VAL A 15 16.43 -30.85 -3.26
C VAL A 15 14.96 -30.44 -3.16
N LEU A 16 14.17 -31.06 -2.28
CA LEU A 16 12.75 -30.67 -2.07
C LEU A 16 12.58 -29.47 -1.11
N ILE A 17 13.40 -29.36 -0.07
CA ILE A 17 13.27 -28.30 0.94
C ILE A 17 13.89 -26.97 0.48
N LEU A 18 15.00 -26.99 -0.28
CA LEU A 18 15.63 -25.74 -0.74
C LEU A 18 14.75 -24.87 -1.65
N PRO A 19 14.04 -25.41 -2.66
CA PRO A 19 13.14 -24.62 -3.50
C PRO A 19 12.00 -24.00 -2.69
N ALA A 20 11.46 -24.72 -1.71
CA ALA A 20 10.37 -24.24 -0.85
C ALA A 20 10.79 -23.07 0.06
N LEU A 21 12.05 -23.04 0.52
CA LEU A 21 12.62 -21.91 1.25
C LEU A 21 12.94 -20.72 0.35
N LYS A 22 13.20 -20.96 -0.94
CA LYS A 22 13.57 -19.93 -1.91
C LYS A 22 12.37 -19.27 -2.61
N SER A 23 11.17 -19.87 -2.55
CA SER A 23 10.00 -19.48 -3.36
C SER A 23 8.82 -18.80 -2.63
N GLY A 24 8.99 -18.32 -1.38
CA GLY A 24 8.20 -17.15 -0.94
C GLY A 24 7.00 -17.39 -0.04
N PHE A 25 7.22 -17.90 1.17
CA PHE A 25 6.21 -17.82 2.23
C PHE A 25 6.46 -16.70 3.26
N PHE A 26 7.65 -16.09 3.29
CA PHE A 26 8.00 -15.06 4.28
C PHE A 26 8.25 -13.64 3.72
N LEU A 27 8.22 -13.45 2.40
CA LEU A 27 8.44 -12.12 1.75
C LEU A 27 7.16 -11.47 1.22
N SER A 28 6.02 -12.18 1.25
CA SER A 28 4.76 -11.64 0.76
C SER A 28 4.17 -10.60 1.71
N GLY A 29 4.34 -10.78 3.02
CA GLY A 29 3.85 -9.85 4.04
C GLY A 29 4.55 -8.49 3.99
N THR A 30 5.88 -8.47 3.89
CA THR A 30 6.65 -7.22 3.75
C THR A 30 6.32 -6.49 2.46
N ARG A 31 6.22 -7.21 1.33
CA ARG A 31 5.79 -6.63 0.04
C ARG A 31 4.39 -6.03 0.08
N ILE A 32 3.45 -6.67 0.79
CA ILE A 32 2.08 -6.15 0.94
C ILE A 32 2.09 -4.88 1.80
N TYR A 33 2.90 -4.85 2.85
CA TYR A 33 3.04 -3.70 3.74
C TYR A 33 3.64 -2.50 3.00
N ASP A 34 4.78 -2.67 2.33
CA ASP A 34 5.45 -1.60 1.59
C ASP A 34 4.54 -1.02 0.50
N ASP A 35 3.89 -1.87 -0.30
CA ASP A 35 2.99 -1.42 -1.37
C ASP A 35 1.71 -0.74 -0.83
N CYS A 36 1.22 -1.18 0.34
CA CYS A 36 0.11 -0.53 1.03
C CYS A 36 0.48 0.89 1.50
N LEU A 37 1.67 1.07 2.07
CA LEU A 37 2.14 2.40 2.47
C LEU A 37 2.44 3.30 1.27
N ASP A 38 2.93 2.76 0.16
CA ASP A 38 3.09 3.49 -1.09
C ASP A 38 1.74 3.98 -1.62
N HIS A 39 0.71 3.11 -1.60
CA HIS A 39 -0.65 3.52 -1.95
C HIS A 39 -1.22 4.57 -0.99
N LEU A 40 -0.91 4.48 0.31
CA LEU A 40 -1.29 5.49 1.29
C LEU A 40 -0.65 6.84 0.98
N ALA A 41 0.65 6.87 0.72
CA ALA A 41 1.38 8.09 0.41
C ALA A 41 0.86 8.75 -0.87
N ASP A 42 0.72 7.97 -1.95
CA ASP A 42 0.20 8.46 -3.22
C ASP A 42 -1.23 9.00 -3.10
N ALA A 43 -2.14 8.26 -2.46
CA ALA A 43 -3.52 8.69 -2.27
C ALA A 43 -3.60 9.90 -1.32
N GLY A 44 -2.74 9.91 -0.29
CA GLY A 44 -2.58 11.01 0.64
C GLY A 44 -2.17 12.30 -0.07
N ASP A 45 -1.20 12.23 -0.98
CA ASP A 45 -0.74 13.38 -1.78
C ASP A 45 -1.87 13.94 -2.65
N PHE A 46 -2.62 13.07 -3.34
CA PHE A 46 -3.79 13.51 -4.11
C PHE A 46 -4.82 14.18 -3.21
N ARG A 47 -5.10 13.61 -2.04
CA ARG A 47 -6.11 14.15 -1.13
C ARG A 47 -5.69 15.50 -0.54
N CYS A 48 -4.46 15.61 -0.03
CA CYS A 48 -3.91 16.85 0.50
C CYS A 48 -3.88 17.93 -0.59
N GLY A 49 -3.45 17.58 -1.81
CA GLY A 49 -3.43 18.50 -2.94
C GLY A 49 -4.83 18.99 -3.35
N LEU A 50 -5.80 18.08 -3.45
CA LEU A 50 -7.20 18.43 -3.77
C LEU A 50 -7.87 19.29 -2.70
N ASP A 51 -7.52 19.10 -1.43
CA ASP A 51 -7.98 19.95 -0.31
C ASP A 51 -7.17 21.26 -0.18
N GLY A 52 -6.21 21.51 -1.07
CA GLY A 52 -5.38 22.72 -1.07
C GLY A 52 -4.41 22.80 0.12
N GLN A 53 -4.02 21.66 0.69
CA GLN A 53 -3.18 21.54 1.88
C GLN A 53 -1.72 21.19 1.56
N GLY A 54 -1.30 21.27 0.30
CA GLY A 54 0.04 20.90 -0.13
C GLY A 54 0.22 19.38 -0.20
N ILE A 55 1.42 18.91 0.13
CA ILE A 55 1.78 17.48 0.04
C ILE A 55 1.44 16.73 1.33
N PHE A 56 1.29 15.41 1.20
CA PHE A 56 1.23 14.47 2.31
C PHE A 56 2.56 14.46 3.08
N LYS A 57 2.47 14.40 4.40
CA LYS A 57 3.64 14.31 5.29
C LYS A 57 3.61 13.02 6.10
N ASP A 58 2.45 12.66 6.64
CA ASP A 58 2.24 11.47 7.45
C ASP A 58 0.73 11.26 7.71
N TYR A 59 0.36 10.43 8.68
CA TYR A 59 -0.98 10.36 9.25
C TYR A 59 -0.94 10.36 10.78
N TYR A 60 -2.09 10.65 11.40
CA TYR A 60 -2.28 10.58 12.85
C TYR A 60 -3.01 9.28 13.23
N PRO A 61 -2.34 8.32 13.89
CA PRO A 61 -2.95 7.04 14.28
C PRO A 61 -4.18 7.18 15.19
N ASP A 62 -4.16 8.17 16.09
CA ASP A 62 -5.24 8.37 17.07
C ASP A 62 -6.52 8.94 16.47
N SER A 63 -6.44 9.68 15.37
CA SER A 63 -7.62 10.26 14.71
C SER A 63 -7.94 9.60 13.38
N CYS A 64 -7.06 8.72 12.88
CA CYS A 64 -7.13 8.15 11.53
C CYS A 64 -7.33 9.23 10.45
N THR A 65 -6.52 10.28 10.54
CA THR A 65 -6.52 11.41 9.60
C THR A 65 -5.15 11.60 8.99
N LEU A 66 -5.09 12.03 7.73
CA LEU A 66 -3.86 12.47 7.09
C LEU A 66 -3.29 13.70 7.80
N LYS A 67 -1.96 13.78 7.79
CA LYS A 67 -1.17 14.95 8.09
C LYS A 67 -0.64 15.50 6.76
N CYS A 68 -1.22 16.62 6.34
CA CYS A 68 -0.75 17.37 5.19
C CYS A 68 0.26 18.45 5.63
N GLU A 69 0.82 19.19 4.69
CA GLU A 69 1.62 20.38 4.97
C GLU A 69 0.78 21.52 5.59
N GLY A 70 -0.47 21.66 5.14
CA GLY A 70 -1.45 22.57 5.71
C GLY A 70 -2.10 22.07 7.02
N PRO A 71 -2.90 22.92 7.70
CA PRO A 71 -3.47 22.63 9.01
C PRO A 71 -4.65 21.65 9.00
N LEU A 72 -5.29 21.40 7.85
CA LEU A 72 -6.40 20.46 7.77
C LEU A 72 -5.89 19.02 7.81
N THR A 73 -6.66 18.15 8.46
CA THR A 73 -6.34 16.74 8.62
C THR A 73 -7.47 15.88 8.04
N PRO A 74 -7.51 15.67 6.70
CA PRO A 74 -8.55 14.87 6.05
C PRO A 74 -8.61 13.45 6.61
N LYS A 75 -9.80 12.86 6.69
CA LYS A 75 -9.96 11.48 7.21
C LYS A 75 -9.43 10.44 6.21
N LEU A 76 -8.83 9.38 6.76
CA LEU A 76 -8.52 8.17 6.00
C LEU A 76 -9.81 7.39 5.65
N PRO A 77 -9.79 6.59 4.57
CA PRO A 77 -10.90 5.69 4.25
C PRO A 77 -11.19 4.69 5.37
N ASN A 78 -12.46 4.32 5.51
CA ASN A 78 -12.88 3.30 6.48
C ASN A 78 -12.19 1.96 6.18
N GLY A 79 -11.77 1.25 7.23
CA GLY A 79 -11.12 -0.05 7.11
C GLY A 79 -9.61 -0.01 6.80
N VAL A 80 -9.03 1.18 6.60
CA VAL A 80 -7.58 1.35 6.41
C VAL A 80 -6.85 1.58 7.74
N CYS A 81 -7.50 2.28 8.68
CA CYS A 81 -6.91 2.68 9.95
C CYS A 81 -7.78 2.27 11.14
N THR A 82 -7.14 1.80 12.20
CA THR A 82 -7.73 1.53 13.50
C THR A 82 -7.25 2.58 14.50
N ARG A 83 -8.20 3.19 15.21
CA ARG A 83 -7.91 4.30 16.14
C ARG A 83 -6.92 3.86 17.23
N GLY A 84 -5.78 4.55 17.32
CA GLY A 84 -4.73 4.28 18.31
C GLY A 84 -3.71 3.20 17.89
N GLU A 85 -4.01 2.40 16.86
CA GLU A 85 -3.08 1.42 16.28
C GLU A 85 -2.46 1.95 14.98
N GLY A 86 -3.22 2.74 14.22
CA GLY A 86 -2.78 3.34 12.97
C GLY A 86 -3.21 2.52 11.75
N VAL A 87 -2.47 2.67 10.65
CA VAL A 87 -2.77 1.98 9.39
C VAL A 87 -2.35 0.53 9.50
N ILE A 88 -3.31 -0.38 9.33
CA ILE A 88 -3.07 -1.83 9.36
C ILE A 88 -3.14 -2.35 7.93
N CYS A 89 -1.98 -2.61 7.33
CA CYS A 89 -1.87 -3.06 5.95
C CYS A 89 -2.29 -4.52 5.76
N THR A 90 -3.61 -4.73 5.72
CA THR A 90 -4.24 -5.95 5.23
C THR A 90 -4.44 -5.87 3.71
N LEU A 91 -4.74 -7.00 3.05
CA LEU A 91 -5.14 -7.00 1.64
C LEU A 91 -6.35 -6.10 1.37
N GLY A 92 -7.31 -6.06 2.31
CA GLY A 92 -8.48 -5.19 2.21
C GLY A 92 -8.13 -3.71 2.32
N ALA A 93 -7.26 -3.34 3.26
CA ALA A 93 -6.78 -1.96 3.41
C ALA A 93 -6.01 -1.50 2.16
N ARG A 94 -5.14 -2.35 1.62
CA ARG A 94 -4.39 -2.10 0.38
C ARG A 94 -5.31 -1.82 -0.81
N GLU A 95 -6.31 -2.67 -1.05
CA GLU A 95 -7.25 -2.45 -2.16
C GLU A 95 -8.13 -1.22 -1.92
N THR A 96 -8.50 -0.94 -0.67
CA THR A 96 -9.25 0.28 -0.32
C THR A 96 -8.45 1.54 -0.65
N LEU A 97 -7.16 1.58 -0.31
CA LEU A 97 -6.27 2.69 -0.66
C LEU A 97 -6.08 2.83 -2.17
N ARG A 98 -5.93 1.71 -2.89
CA ARG A 98 -5.82 1.69 -4.35
C ARG A 98 -7.06 2.27 -5.02
N ASN A 99 -8.25 1.86 -4.60
CA ASN A 99 -9.52 2.38 -5.11
C ASN A 99 -9.68 3.87 -4.77
N TRP A 100 -9.35 4.25 -3.54
CA TRP A 100 -9.40 5.64 -3.12
C TRP A 100 -8.49 6.54 -3.95
N LYS A 101 -7.27 6.10 -4.26
CA LYS A 101 -6.36 6.80 -5.20
C LYS A 101 -7.02 7.01 -6.56
N GLN A 102 -7.63 5.97 -7.13
CA GLN A 102 -8.30 6.05 -8.43
C GLN A 102 -9.47 7.04 -8.42
N ASP A 103 -10.26 7.06 -7.34
CA ASP A 103 -11.36 8.00 -7.16
C ASP A 103 -10.87 9.44 -7.09
N LEU A 104 -9.81 9.70 -6.31
CA LEU A 104 -9.19 11.02 -6.22
C LEU A 104 -8.62 11.48 -7.56
N GLN A 105 -7.96 10.59 -8.30
CA GLN A 105 -7.50 10.88 -9.66
C GLN A 105 -8.66 11.21 -10.60
N ASN A 106 -9.78 10.50 -10.51
CA ASN A 106 -10.98 10.79 -11.30
C ASN A 106 -11.57 12.15 -10.92
N ILE A 107 -11.59 12.51 -9.63
CA ILE A 107 -12.00 13.84 -9.16
C ILE A 107 -11.08 14.92 -9.75
N LEU A 108 -9.76 14.75 -9.63
CA LEU A 108 -8.78 15.67 -10.20
C LEU A 108 -9.01 15.86 -11.71
N ASN A 109 -9.18 14.77 -12.46
CA ASN A 109 -9.42 14.84 -13.90
C ASN A 109 -10.72 15.59 -14.23
N LYS A 110 -11.80 15.40 -13.46
CA LYS A 110 -13.05 16.16 -13.64
C LYS A 110 -12.87 17.65 -13.36
N VAL A 111 -12.08 17.99 -12.34
CA VAL A 111 -11.74 19.39 -12.03
C VAL A 111 -10.95 20.00 -13.18
N LEU A 112 -9.89 19.32 -13.65
CA LEU A 112 -9.07 19.79 -14.77
C LEU A 112 -9.88 19.93 -16.06
N GLN A 113 -10.74 18.96 -16.40
CA GLN A 113 -11.62 19.04 -17.56
C GLN A 113 -12.57 20.24 -17.51
N ARG A 114 -13.06 20.59 -16.31
CA ARG A 114 -14.00 21.70 -16.14
C ARG A 114 -13.31 23.06 -16.18
N TRP A 115 -12.12 23.17 -15.61
CA TRP A 115 -11.49 24.47 -15.33
C TRP A 115 -10.24 24.77 -16.17
N CYS A 116 -9.63 23.77 -16.80
CA CYS A 116 -8.43 23.94 -17.63
C CYS A 116 -8.78 23.74 -19.11
N ALA A 117 -8.76 24.83 -19.89
CA ALA A 117 -8.97 24.77 -21.33
C ALA A 117 -7.88 23.93 -22.01
N GLY A 118 -8.29 22.96 -22.85
CA GLY A 118 -7.37 22.09 -23.59
C GLY A 118 -6.88 20.86 -22.83
N TYR A 119 -7.32 20.63 -21.59
CA TYR A 119 -7.00 19.39 -20.89
C TYR A 119 -7.68 18.18 -21.56
N GLN A 120 -6.87 17.22 -21.98
CA GLN A 120 -7.32 15.90 -22.44
C GLN A 120 -6.88 14.87 -21.40
N LYS A 121 -7.81 14.03 -20.95
CA LYS A 121 -7.48 12.92 -20.05
C LYS A 121 -6.50 11.99 -20.78
N LYS A 122 -5.34 11.75 -20.19
CA LYS A 122 -4.33 10.84 -20.73
C LYS A 122 -4.67 9.39 -20.38
#